data_AF-A0A1T2X6G5-F1
#
_entry.id   AF-A0A1T2X6G5-F1
#
_cell.length_a   1.000
_cell.length_b   1.000
_cell.length_c   1.000
_cell.angle_alpha   90.00
_cell.angle_beta   90.00
_cell.angle_gamma   90.00
#
_symmetry.space_group_name_H-M   'P 1'
#
loop_
_entity.id
_entity.type
_entity.pdbx_description
1 polymer ?
#
loop_
_entity_poly.entity_id
_entity_poly.type
_entity_poly.pdbx_seq_one_letter_code
_entity_poly.pdbx_strand_id
1 'polypeptide(L)'
;MAKPPKRPTRDEFVLEDIANQLTEAKQESSEIVLTVWGKEQPIRGIITNMVPRTGKVHVQGTEGENQVPFMDIMKVEYPRD
;
A
#
# COMPACT_ATOMS: atom_id res chain seq x y z
N MET A 1 -9.81 -22.25 -8.07
CA MET A 1 -9.32 -20.98 -7.51
C MET A 1 -8.71 -21.27 -6.15
N ALA A 2 -7.39 -21.13 -6.01
CA ALA A 2 -6.74 -21.30 -4.72
C ALA A 2 -7.16 -20.14 -3.80
N LYS A 3 -7.57 -20.43 -2.56
CA LYS A 3 -7.85 -19.39 -1.57
C LYS A 3 -6.53 -18.67 -1.26
N PRO A 4 -6.50 -17.33 -1.19
CA PRO A 4 -5.29 -16.64 -0.79
C PRO A 4 -4.85 -17.16 0.60
N PRO A 5 -3.55 -17.39 0.80
CA PRO A 5 -3.02 -17.90 2.07
C PRO A 5 -3.40 -16.94 3.19
N LYS A 6 -3.79 -17.42 4.37
CA LYS A 6 -4.26 -16.58 5.50
C LYS A 6 -3.40 -15.31 5.63
N ARG A 7 -4.06 -14.15 5.74
CA ARG A 7 -3.39 -12.85 5.87
C ARG A 7 -2.34 -12.92 6.99
N PRO A 8 -1.11 -12.43 6.76
CA PRO A 8 -0.10 -12.39 7.81
C PRO A 8 -0.55 -11.47 8.94
N THR A 9 -0.39 -11.92 10.17
CA THR A 9 -0.45 -11.05 11.35
C THR A 9 0.81 -10.19 11.36
N ARG A 10 0.64 -8.88 11.52
CA ARG A 10 1.73 -7.91 11.71
C ARG A 10 1.60 -7.31 13.10
N ASP A 11 2.72 -7.11 13.76
CA ASP A 11 2.74 -6.38 15.03
C ASP A 11 2.52 -4.88 14.80
N GLU A 12 2.32 -4.15 15.90
CA GLU A 12 2.03 -2.72 15.90
C GLU A 12 3.20 -1.89 15.32
N PHE A 13 4.44 -2.29 15.58
CA PHE A 13 5.62 -1.58 15.08
C PHE A 13 5.71 -1.66 13.55
N VAL A 14 5.47 -2.83 12.96
CA VAL A 14 5.43 -2.99 11.50
C VAL A 14 4.29 -2.19 10.89
N LEU A 15 3.12 -2.16 11.54
CA LEU A 15 1.98 -1.37 11.05
C LEU A 15 2.28 0.14 11.13
N GLU A 16 2.89 0.60 12.22
CA GLU A 16 3.30 1.99 12.40
C GLU A 16 4.34 2.42 11.36
N ASP A 17 5.34 1.58 11.08
CA ASP A 17 6.36 1.84 10.05
C ASP A 17 5.73 2.00 8.66
N ILE A 18 4.85 1.07 8.26
CA ILE A 18 4.10 1.17 7.00
C ILE A 18 3.25 2.44 6.98
N ALA A 19 2.58 2.79 8.07
CA ALA A 19 1.76 4.00 8.15
C ALA A 19 2.61 5.28 8.00
N ASN A 20 3.80 5.31 8.60
CA ASN A 20 4.74 6.41 8.48
C ASN A 20 5.23 6.57 7.04
N GLN A 21 5.66 5.48 6.39
CA GLN A 21 6.10 5.48 4.99
C GLN A 21 5.00 5.96 4.04
N LEU A 22 3.76 5.51 4.22
CA LEU A 22 2.63 5.95 3.39
C LEU A 22 2.31 7.44 3.60
N THR A 23 2.45 7.93 4.83
CA THR A 23 2.22 9.34 5.16
C THR A 23 3.28 10.23 4.52
N GLU A 24 4.55 9.85 4.65
CA GLU A 24 5.69 10.52 4.01
C GLU A 24 5.52 10.55 2.49
N ALA A 25 5.30 9.39 1.85
CA ALA A 25 5.10 9.29 0.42
C ALA A 25 3.92 10.15 -0.09
N LYS A 26 2.82 10.24 0.67
CA LYS A 26 1.70 11.12 0.33
C LYS A 26 2.08 12.60 0.42
N GLN A 27 2.78 13.00 1.50
CA GLN A 27 3.18 14.39 1.72
C GLN A 27 4.15 14.87 0.65
N GLU A 28 5.08 14.02 0.25
CA GLU A 28 6.09 14.32 -0.76
C GLU A 28 5.60 14.12 -2.19
N SER A 29 4.39 13.54 -2.38
CA SER A 29 3.90 13.09 -3.69
C SER A 29 4.86 12.14 -4.39
N SER A 30 5.58 11.33 -3.60
CA SER A 30 6.57 10.37 -4.08
C SER A 30 5.88 9.18 -4.75
N GLU A 31 6.47 8.72 -5.85
CA GLU A 31 6.08 7.44 -6.44
C GLU A 31 6.54 6.30 -5.54
N ILE A 32 5.67 5.33 -5.31
CA ILE A 32 5.95 4.15 -4.48
C ILE A 32 5.51 2.87 -5.19
N VAL A 33 6.09 1.76 -4.74
CA VAL A 33 5.72 0.39 -5.10
C VAL A 33 5.19 -0.30 -3.85
N LEU A 34 3.93 -0.73 -3.90
CA LEU A 34 3.25 -1.45 -2.82
C LEU A 34 3.23 -2.95 -3.12
N THR A 35 3.79 -3.74 -2.20
CA THR A 35 3.52 -5.18 -2.17
C THR A 35 2.23 -5.42 -1.40
N VAL A 36 1.24 -6.07 -2.02
CA VAL A 36 -0.11 -6.24 -1.47
C VAL A 36 -0.43 -7.72 -1.28
N TRP A 37 -0.89 -8.08 -0.08
CA TRP A 37 -1.30 -9.45 0.23
C TRP A 37 -2.43 -9.90 -0.72
N GLY A 38 -2.29 -11.12 -1.25
CA GLY A 38 -3.28 -11.68 -2.18
C GLY A 38 -3.22 -11.12 -3.60
N LYS A 39 -2.28 -10.22 -3.91
CA LYS A 39 -1.96 -9.80 -5.29
C LYS A 39 -0.60 -10.35 -5.72
N GLU A 40 -0.54 -10.87 -6.93
CA GLU A 40 0.72 -11.36 -7.53
C GLU A 40 1.61 -10.20 -8.00
N GLN A 41 0.98 -9.14 -8.52
CA GLN A 41 1.69 -7.97 -9.03
C GLN A 41 1.65 -6.83 -7.99
N PRO A 42 2.79 -6.14 -7.77
CA PRO A 42 2.82 -4.96 -6.93
C PRO A 42 2.07 -3.80 -7.61
N ILE A 43 1.66 -2.82 -6.80
CA ILE A 43 1.00 -1.61 -7.30
C ILE A 43 2.01 -0.47 -7.27
N ARG A 44 2.30 0.13 -8.42
CA ARG A 44 3.17 1.30 -8.55
C ARG A 44 2.34 2.56 -8.81
N GLY A 45 2.67 3.65 -8.13
CA GLY A 45 2.04 4.95 -8.35
C GLY A 45 2.20 5.92 -7.17
N ILE A 46 1.42 7.01 -7.19
CA ILE A 46 1.46 8.07 -6.16
C ILE A 46 0.21 7.99 -5.29
N ILE A 47 0.35 8.21 -3.98
CA ILE A 47 -0.80 8.23 -3.06
C ILE A 47 -1.60 9.52 -3.27
N THR A 48 -2.87 9.38 -3.69
CA THR A 48 -3.79 10.53 -3.85
C THR A 48 -4.64 10.75 -2.61
N ASN A 49 -5.01 9.67 -1.90
CA ASN A 49 -5.85 9.76 -0.72
C ASN A 49 -5.60 8.61 0.26
N MET A 50 -5.87 8.86 1.54
CA MET A 50 -5.91 7.85 2.58
C MET A 50 -7.22 8.05 3.34
N VAL A 51 -8.14 7.09 3.26
CA VAL A 51 -9.51 7.20 3.76
C VAL A 51 -9.61 6.54 5.14
N PRO A 52 -9.65 7.31 6.24
CA PRO A 52 -9.59 6.74 7.59
C PRO A 52 -10.80 5.86 7.90
N ARG A 53 -11.99 6.25 7.41
CA ARG A 53 -13.25 5.52 7.65
C ARG A 53 -13.23 4.09 7.11
N THR A 54 -12.57 3.85 5.98
CA THR A 54 -12.51 2.53 5.34
C THR A 54 -11.15 1.86 5.46
N GLY A 55 -10.15 2.55 6.01
CA GLY A 55 -8.76 2.10 6.06
C GLY A 55 -8.18 1.82 4.68
N LYS A 56 -8.58 2.57 3.65
CA LYS A 56 -8.11 2.38 2.27
C LYS A 56 -7.10 3.45 1.88
N VAL A 57 -6.06 3.04 1.16
CA VAL A 57 -5.07 3.89 0.50
C VAL A 57 -5.39 3.92 -0.99
N HIS A 58 -5.52 5.11 -1.55
CA HIS A 58 -5.76 5.33 -2.97
C HIS A 58 -4.44 5.66 -3.64
N VAL A 59 -4.07 4.87 -4.63
CA VAL A 59 -2.81 5.00 -5.38
C VAL A 59 -3.15 5.22 -6.84
N GLN A 60 -2.75 6.37 -7.38
CA GLN A 60 -2.87 6.67 -8.80
C GLN A 60 -1.68 6.07 -9.53
N GLY A 61 -1.93 5.01 -10.31
CA GLY A 61 -0.97 4.43 -11.23
C GLY A 61 -1.25 4.85 -12.67
N THR A 62 -0.50 4.28 -13.60
CA THR A 62 -0.65 4.49 -15.05
C THR A 62 -1.95 3.92 -15.61
N GLU A 63 -2.43 2.81 -15.05
CA GLU A 63 -3.66 2.12 -15.46
C GLU A 63 -4.92 2.64 -14.75
N GLY A 64 -4.77 3.59 -13.81
CA GLY A 64 -5.87 4.19 -13.05
C GLY A 64 -5.67 4.19 -11.54
N GLU A 65 -6.74 4.53 -10.82
CA GLU A 65 -6.75 4.54 -9.35
C GLU A 65 -6.90 3.12 -8.79
N ASN A 66 -5.97 2.75 -7.91
CA ASN A 66 -6.01 1.51 -7.14
C ASN A 66 -6.39 1.81 -5.69
N GLN A 67 -7.43 1.15 -5.18
CA GLN A 67 -7.83 1.24 -3.78
C GLN A 67 -7.36 0.01 -3.01
N VAL A 68 -6.42 0.21 -2.10
CA VAL A 68 -5.75 -0.87 -1.35
C VAL A 68 -6.10 -0.75 0.13
N PRO A 69 -6.64 -1.80 0.78
CA PRO A 69 -6.78 -1.80 2.23
C PRO A 69 -5.40 -1.66 2.88
N PHE A 70 -5.23 -0.74 3.83
CA PHE A 70 -3.98 -0.57 4.59
C PHE A 70 -3.49 -1.90 5.15
N MET A 71 -4.42 -2.67 5.72
CA MET A 71 -4.11 -3.97 6.28
C MET A 71 -3.70 -5.02 5.24
N ASP A 72 -3.78 -4.78 3.94
CA ASP A 72 -3.21 -5.67 2.90
C ASP A 72 -1.83 -5.21 2.43
N ILE A 73 -1.39 -4.01 2.76
CA ILE A 73 -0.06 -3.52 2.40
C ILE A 73 0.96 -4.28 3.25
N MET A 74 1.87 -4.98 2.57
CA MET A 74 2.93 -5.78 3.19
C MET A 74 4.26 -5.05 3.18
N LYS A 75 4.48 -4.15 2.22
CA LYS A 75 5.73 -3.40 2.04
C LYS A 75 5.49 -2.14 1.21
N VAL A 76 6.19 -1.07 1.55
CA VAL A 76 6.32 0.15 0.75
C VAL A 76 7.76 0.27 0.28
N GLU A 77 7.97 0.52 -1.01
CA GLU A 77 9.30 0.73 -1.59
C GLU A 77 9.30 1.98 -2.46
N TYR A 78 10.39 2.75 -2.42
CA TYR A 78 10.62 3.86 -3.34
C TYR A 78 11.42 3.34 -4.53
N PRO A 79 10.91 3.45 -5.77
CA PRO A 79 11.64 3.05 -6.97
C PRO A 79 12.93 3.88 -7.09
N ARG A 80 14.00 3.25 -7.59
CA ARG A 80 15.34 3.85 -7.73
C ARG A 80 15.77 3.94 -9.21
N ASP A 81 14.81 3.83 -10.12
CA ASP A 81 15.03 3.82 -11.57
C ASP A 81 15.11 5.22 -12.18
#